data_AF-A0A9D1RQX0-F1
#
_entry.id   AF-A0A9D1RQX0-F1
#
_cell.length_a   1.000
_cell.length_b   1.000
_cell.length_c   1.000
_cell.angle_alpha   90.00
_cell.angle_beta   90.00
_cell.angle_gamma   90.00
#
_symmetry.space_group_name_H-M   'P 1'
#
loop_
_entity.id
_entity.type
_entity.pdbx_description
1 polymer ?
#
loop_
_entity_poly.entity_id
_entity_poly.type
_entity_poly.pdbx_seq_one_letter_code
_entity_poly.pdbx_strand_id
1 'polypeptide(L)'
;MRTSPVTTAFDATETKLSPHLASLEAEAMEILREVAGQFERPALLFSGGKDSVVVLECAKRAFAPAAVPFELVHVDTGHNFPEVIEFRDRIAADPRITLHVAQVQDWIDSGAIQERPDGTRNPLQTVPLVETIQNRNYDAVL
;
A
#
# COMPACT_ATOMS: atom_id res chain seq x y z
N MET A 1 33.52 -5.98 -22.67
CA MET A 1 33.38 -4.78 -21.83
C MET A 1 32.54 -5.18 -20.62
N ARG A 2 33.16 -5.44 -19.47
CA ARG A 2 32.46 -5.93 -18.26
C ARG A 2 31.96 -4.72 -17.48
N THR A 3 30.65 -4.52 -17.41
CA THR A 3 30.02 -3.53 -16.54
C THR A 3 29.98 -4.08 -15.12
N SER A 4 30.81 -3.54 -14.23
CA SER A 4 30.76 -3.84 -12.80
C SER A 4 29.43 -3.33 -12.21
N PRO A 5 28.78 -4.08 -11.31
CA PRO A 5 27.62 -3.56 -10.59
C PRO A 5 28.09 -2.47 -9.63
N VAL A 6 27.44 -1.30 -9.68
CA VAL A 6 27.54 -0.28 -8.63
C VAL A 6 26.78 -0.82 -7.43
N THR A 7 27.47 -1.55 -6.55
CA THR A 7 26.96 -1.86 -5.21
C THR A 7 27.30 -0.67 -4.32
N THR A 8 26.43 0.34 -4.29
CA THR A 8 26.43 1.31 -3.19
C THR A 8 25.87 0.60 -1.97
N ALA A 9 26.77 0.11 -1.12
CA ALA A 9 26.42 -0.29 0.24
C ALA A 9 25.87 0.96 0.95
N PHE A 10 24.56 0.98 1.22
CA PHE A 10 24.01 1.91 2.20
C PHE A 10 24.53 1.46 3.56
N ASP A 11 25.49 2.21 4.08
CA ASP A 11 26.00 2.03 5.44
C ASP A 11 24.85 2.36 6.39
N ALA A 12 24.25 1.32 6.99
CA ALA A 12 23.14 1.43 7.91
C ALA A 12 23.64 1.99 9.25
N THR A 13 24.08 3.24 9.24
CA THR A 13 24.24 4.00 10.47
C THR A 13 22.86 4.22 11.04
N GLU A 14 22.65 3.82 12.30
CA GLU A 14 21.42 3.99 13.07
C GLU A 14 21.15 5.49 13.22
N THR A 15 20.57 6.08 12.18
CA THR A 15 20.31 7.51 12.11
C THR A 15 19.07 7.74 12.96
N LYS A 16 19.31 8.14 14.22
CA LYS A 16 18.24 8.56 15.12
C LYS A 16 17.41 9.65 14.46
N LEU A 17 16.10 9.45 14.37
CA LEU A 17 15.18 10.46 13.84
C LEU A 17 15.34 11.78 14.60
N SER A 18 15.22 12.89 13.88
CA SER A 18 15.14 14.20 14.54
C SER A 18 13.95 14.23 15.49
N PRO A 19 13.95 15.07 16.54
CA PRO A 19 12.82 15.16 17.47
C PRO A 19 11.47 15.39 16.77
N HIS A 20 11.48 16.17 15.68
CA HIS A 20 10.30 16.43 14.88
C HIS A 20 9.81 15.17 14.14
N LEU A 21 10.70 14.45 13.45
CA LEU A 21 10.33 13.22 12.73
C LEU A 21 9.92 12.10 13.68
N ALA A 22 10.56 11.99 14.84
CA ALA A 22 10.17 11.04 15.89
C ALA A 22 8.76 11.36 16.42
N SER A 23 8.41 12.64 16.56
CA SER A 23 7.05 13.05 16.96
C SER A 23 6.01 12.67 15.89
N LEU A 24 6.31 12.90 14.62
CA LEU A 24 5.41 12.53 13.52
C LEU A 24 5.24 11.01 13.38
N GLU A 25 6.32 10.24 13.55
CA GLU A 25 6.24 8.77 13.55
C GLU A 25 5.38 8.27 14.73
N ALA A 26 5.56 8.83 15.92
CA ALA A 26 4.76 8.48 17.10
C ALA A 26 3.26 8.79 16.89
N GLU A 27 2.93 9.98 16.37
CA GLU A 27 1.56 10.40 16.07
C GLU A 27 0.91 9.49 15.01
N ALA A 28 1.63 9.17 13.93
CA ALA A 28 1.15 8.24 12.92
C ALA A 28 0.89 6.84 13.50
N MET A 29 1.80 6.32 14.34
CA MET A 29 1.62 5.03 15.01
C MET A 29 0.44 5.03 15.99
N GLU A 30 0.17 6.15 16.66
CA GLU A 30 -0.99 6.31 17.54
C GLU A 30 -2.30 6.24 16.77
N ILE A 31 -2.43 7.01 15.68
CA ILE A 31 -3.59 6.96 14.77
C ILE A 31 -3.83 5.54 14.26
N LEU A 32 -2.78 4.85 13.82
CA LEU A 32 -2.87 3.47 13.34
C LEU A 32 -3.40 2.52 14.42
N ARG A 33 -2.91 2.63 15.66
CA ARG A 33 -3.38 1.80 16.78
C ARG A 33 -4.81 2.11 17.18
N GLU A 34 -5.21 3.37 17.14
CA GLU A 34 -6.58 3.78 17.44
C GLU A 34 -7.56 3.20 16.41
N VAL A 35 -7.23 3.30 15.12
CA VAL A 35 -8.04 2.69 14.06
C VAL A 35 -8.14 1.18 14.22
N ALA A 36 -7.03 0.49 14.50
CA ALA A 36 -7.07 -0.95 14.76
C ALA A 36 -7.86 -1.34 16.03
N GLY A 37 -7.99 -0.42 17.00
CA GLY A 37 -8.74 -0.65 18.24
C GLY A 37 -10.23 -0.30 18.16
N GLN A 38 -10.64 0.52 17.18
CA GLN A 38 -12.01 1.03 17.05
C GLN A 38 -12.80 0.42 15.89
N PHE A 39 -12.12 -0.20 14.91
CA PHE A 39 -12.71 -0.75 13.70
C PHE A 39 -12.45 -2.25 13.61
N GLU A 40 -13.43 -3.01 13.11
CA GLU A 40 -13.38 -4.47 13.01
C GLU A 40 -12.65 -4.93 11.74
N ARG A 41 -12.75 -4.17 10.65
CA ARG A 41 -12.28 -4.55 9.31
C ARG A 41 -11.54 -3.42 8.61
N PRO A 42 -10.47 -2.86 9.23
CA PRO A 42 -9.72 -1.77 8.63
C PRO A 42 -8.83 -2.22 7.47
N ALA A 43 -8.68 -1.34 6.48
CA ALA A 43 -7.80 -1.53 5.33
C ALA A 43 -6.83 -0.35 5.16
N LEU A 44 -5.70 -0.60 4.48
CA LEU A 44 -4.71 0.41 4.12
C LEU A 44 -4.54 0.44 2.60
N LEU A 45 -4.83 1.58 1.97
CA LEU A 45 -4.64 1.80 0.55
C LEU A 45 -3.15 1.85 0.22
N PHE A 46 -2.71 0.86 -0.55
CA PHE A 46 -1.31 0.64 -0.83
C PHE A 46 -1.02 0.75 -2.33
N SER A 47 -0.54 1.90 -2.78
CA SER A 47 -0.17 2.13 -4.18
C SER A 47 1.23 1.63 -4.54
N GLY A 48 2.06 1.32 -3.52
CA GLY A 48 3.50 1.09 -3.70
C GLY A 48 4.31 2.39 -3.86
N GLY A 49 3.64 3.55 -3.78
CA GLY A 49 4.30 4.86 -3.78
C GLY A 49 4.88 5.23 -2.40
N LYS A 50 5.75 6.24 -2.38
CA LYS A 50 6.50 6.67 -1.18
C LYS A 50 5.64 6.84 0.07
N ASP A 51 4.47 7.46 -0.05
CA ASP A 51 3.63 7.80 1.10
C ASP A 51 3.01 6.53 1.70
N SER A 52 2.40 5.70 0.85
CA SER A 52 1.83 4.41 1.30
C SER A 52 2.87 3.47 1.89
N VAL A 53 4.12 3.52 1.42
CA VAL A 53 5.23 2.76 1.98
C VAL A 53 5.63 3.29 3.35
N VAL A 54 5.68 4.61 3.55
CA VAL A 54 5.95 5.21 4.87
C VAL A 54 4.86 4.82 5.86
N VAL A 55 3.59 4.90 5.49
CA VAL A 55 2.47 4.50 6.36
C VAL A 55 2.55 3.01 6.71
N LEU A 56 2.85 2.14 5.74
CA LEU A 56 3.05 0.71 5.99
C LEU A 56 4.21 0.44 6.97
N GLU A 57 5.34 1.14 6.83
CA GLU A 57 6.46 0.99 7.76
C GLU A 57 6.11 1.49 9.17
N CYS A 58 5.37 2.61 9.28
CA CYS A 58 4.81 3.05 10.56
C CYS A 58 3.88 1.98 11.16
N ALA A 59 3.01 1.35 10.36
CA ALA A 59 2.13 0.29 10.80
C ALA A 59 2.91 -0.94 11.30
N LYS A 60 3.93 -1.38 10.55
CA LYS A 60 4.80 -2.49 10.97
C LYS A 60 5.47 -2.20 12.32
N ARG A 61 5.91 -0.96 12.56
CA ARG A 61 6.48 -0.55 13.87
C ARG A 61 5.41 -0.42 14.96
N ALA A 62 4.22 0.07 14.62
CA ALA A 62 3.12 0.23 15.56
C ALA A 62 2.69 -1.09 16.21
N PHE A 63 2.71 -2.17 15.42
CA PHE A 63 2.22 -3.49 15.84
C PHE A 63 3.31 -4.54 16.07
N ALA A 64 4.58 -4.21 15.85
CA ALA A 64 5.68 -5.13 16.12
C ALA A 64 5.63 -5.69 17.56
N PRO A 65 5.85 -7.00 17.76
CA PRO A 65 6.25 -8.01 16.77
C PRO A 65 5.07 -8.71 16.05
N ALA A 66 3.83 -8.34 16.35
CA ALA A 66 2.64 -8.93 15.74
C ALA A 66 2.48 -8.54 14.26
N ALA A 67 1.58 -9.23 13.57
CA ALA A 67 1.19 -8.87 12.22
C ALA A 67 0.44 -7.53 12.19
N VAL A 68 0.50 -6.85 11.04
CA VAL A 68 -0.27 -5.62 10.82
C VAL A 68 -1.75 -6.01 10.72
N PRO A 69 -2.67 -5.42 11.51
CA PRO A 69 -4.09 -5.77 11.53
C PRO A 69 -4.89 -5.15 10.37
N PHE A 70 -4.22 -4.73 9.30
CA PHE A 70 -4.84 -4.12 8.12
C PHE A 70 -4.64 -5.03 6.92
N GLU A 71 -5.69 -5.20 6.10
CA GLU A 71 -5.50 -5.69 4.74
C GLU A 71 -5.02 -4.56 3.85
N LEU A 72 -3.94 -4.78 3.11
CA LEU A 72 -3.49 -3.83 2.10
C LEU A 72 -4.41 -3.92 0.89
N VAL A 73 -4.78 -2.77 0.31
CA VAL A 73 -5.63 -2.72 -0.88
C VAL A 73 -4.91 -1.95 -1.97
N HIS A 74 -4.65 -2.62 -3.09
CA HIS A 74 -4.05 -2.02 -4.28
C HIS A 74 -5.04 -2.03 -5.44
N VAL A 75 -5.28 -0.87 -6.04
CA VAL A 75 -6.06 -0.77 -7.29
C VAL A 75 -5.08 -0.78 -8.46
N ASP A 76 -5.02 -1.91 -9.14
CA ASP A 76 -4.11 -2.13 -10.27
C ASP A 76 -4.78 -1.69 -11.57
N THR A 77 -4.20 -0.69 -12.23
CA THR A 77 -4.72 -0.18 -13.49
C THR A 77 -4.35 -1.07 -14.69
N GLY A 78 -3.38 -1.97 -14.52
CA GLY A 78 -2.68 -2.64 -15.61
C GLY A 78 -1.64 -1.76 -16.32
N HIS A 79 -1.50 -0.48 -15.92
CA HIS A 79 -0.52 0.47 -16.46
C HIS A 79 0.55 0.87 -15.42
N ASN A 80 0.62 0.17 -14.30
CA ASN A 80 1.66 0.36 -13.30
C ASN A 80 3.03 -0.06 -13.84
N PHE A 81 4.09 0.61 -13.39
CA PHE A 81 5.46 0.21 -13.72
C PHE A 81 5.74 -1.21 -13.18
N PRO A 82 6.38 -2.10 -13.96
CA PRO A 82 6.73 -3.44 -13.51
C PRO A 82 7.49 -3.45 -12.18
N GLU A 83 8.39 -2.49 -11.97
CA GLU A 83 9.18 -2.36 -10.76
C GLU A 83 8.31 -2.08 -9.51
N VAL A 84 7.19 -1.36 -9.67
CA VAL A 84 6.23 -1.10 -8.59
C VAL A 84 5.46 -2.38 -8.25
N ILE A 85 5.09 -3.16 -9.26
CA ILE A 85 4.41 -4.44 -9.09
C ILE A 85 5.32 -5.45 -8.40
N GLU A 86 6.57 -5.58 -8.85
CA GLU A 86 7.58 -6.44 -8.21
C GLU A 86 7.86 -6.02 -6.76
N PHE A 87 7.91 -4.72 -6.49
CA PHE A 87 8.07 -4.19 -5.13
C PHE A 87 6.86 -4.53 -4.24
N ARG A 88 5.64 -4.32 -4.73
CA ARG A 88 4.38 -4.68 -4.05
C ARG A 88 4.34 -6.18 -3.73
N ASP A 89 4.63 -7.02 -4.72
CA ASP A 89 4.54 -8.48 -4.58
C ASP A 89 5.60 -9.00 -3.60
N ARG A 90 6.79 -8.39 -3.57
CA ARG A 90 7.80 -8.69 -2.54
C ARG A 90 7.35 -8.33 -1.13
N ILE A 91 6.62 -7.24 -0.95
CA ILE A 91 6.03 -6.88 0.35
C ILE A 91 4.96 -7.90 0.76
N ALA A 92 4.08 -8.27 -0.18
CA ALA A 92 3.01 -9.24 0.06
C ALA A 92 3.52 -10.67 0.30
N ALA A 93 4.78 -10.96 0.00
CA ALA A 93 5.41 -12.24 0.32
C ALA A 93 5.72 -12.41 1.82
N ASP A 94 5.70 -11.34 2.63
CA ASP A 94 5.77 -11.47 4.09
C ASP A 94 4.46 -12.08 4.61
N PRO A 95 4.49 -13.23 5.34
CA PRO A 95 3.28 -13.90 5.82
C PRO A 95 2.47 -13.08 6.84
N ARG A 96 3.01 -11.95 7.33
CA ARG A 96 2.33 -11.02 8.24
C ARG A 96 1.59 -9.89 7.50
N ILE A 97 1.62 -9.90 6.17
CA ILE A 97 0.94 -8.93 5.31
C ILE A 97 -0.12 -9.66 4.49
N THR A 98 -1.32 -9.11 4.45
CA THR A 98 -2.38 -9.55 3.53
C THR A 98 -2.58 -8.46 2.49
N LEU A 99 -2.67 -8.83 1.21
CA LEU A 99 -2.87 -7.91 0.09
C LEU A 99 -4.09 -8.35 -0.73
N HIS A 100 -4.99 -7.41 -0.94
CA HIS A 100 -6.06 -7.49 -1.92
C HIS A 100 -5.71 -6.61 -3.13
N VAL A 101 -5.81 -7.17 -4.34
CA VAL A 101 -5.59 -6.45 -5.59
C VAL A 101 -6.90 -6.36 -6.36
N ALA A 102 -7.39 -5.14 -6.56
CA ALA A 102 -8.53 -4.84 -7.41
C ALA A 102 -8.01 -4.46 -8.81
N GLN A 103 -8.18 -5.35 -9.78
CA GLN A 103 -7.75 -5.10 -11.16
C GLN A 103 -8.83 -4.27 -11.86
N VAL A 104 -8.49 -3.06 -12.33
CA VAL A 104 -9.41 -2.22 -13.12
C VAL A 104 -9.93 -2.98 -14.34
N GLN A 105 -9.13 -3.92 -14.87
CA GLN A 105 -9.51 -4.80 -15.96
C GLN A 105 -10.79 -5.60 -15.68
N ASP A 106 -11.04 -6.04 -14.45
CA ASP A 106 -12.23 -6.83 -14.09
C ASP A 106 -13.52 -6.03 -14.30
N TRP A 107 -13.48 -4.72 -14.05
CA TRP A 107 -14.61 -3.82 -14.28
C TRP A 107 -14.80 -3.46 -15.76
N ILE A 108 -13.72 -3.48 -16.53
CA ILE A 108 -13.78 -3.29 -17.98
C ILE A 108 -14.38 -4.55 -18.63
N ASP A 109 -13.93 -5.73 -18.23
CA ASP A 109 -14.35 -7.02 -18.80
C ASP A 109 -15.82 -7.33 -18.47
N SER A 110 -16.30 -6.89 -17.30
CA SER A 110 -17.71 -6.99 -16.93
C SER A 110 -18.62 -5.94 -17.61
N GLY A 111 -18.02 -4.93 -18.27
CA GLY A 111 -18.74 -3.82 -18.90
C GLY A 111 -19.25 -2.76 -17.91
N ALA A 112 -18.87 -2.84 -16.63
CA ALA A 112 -19.22 -1.84 -15.63
C ALA A 112 -18.50 -0.50 -15.87
N ILE A 113 -17.32 -0.54 -16.46
CA ILE A 113 -16.52 0.63 -16.85
C ILE A 113 -16.11 0.49 -18.31
N GLN A 114 -16.13 1.59 -19.04
CA GLN A 114 -15.62 1.63 -20.41
C GLN A 114 -14.19 2.16 -20.45
N GLU A 115 -13.34 1.53 -21.25
CA GLU A 115 -12.00 2.05 -21.56
C GLU A 115 -12.09 3.46 -22.11
N ARG A 116 -11.18 4.34 -21.67
CA ARG A 116 -11.15 5.72 -22.12
C ARG A 116 -10.49 5.82 -23.51
N PRO A 117 -10.94 6.74 -24.37
CA PRO A 117 -10.30 6.95 -25.67
C PRO A 117 -8.82 7.35 -25.58
N ASP A 118 -8.42 7.98 -24.47
CA ASP A 118 -7.03 8.38 -24.20
C ASP A 118 -6.15 7.24 -23.64
N GLY A 119 -6.72 6.06 -23.41
CA GLY A 119 -6.02 4.90 -22.84
C GLY A 119 -5.57 5.08 -21.39
N THR A 120 -5.92 6.19 -20.73
CA THR A 120 -5.56 6.40 -19.32
C THR A 120 -6.54 5.68 -18.42
N ARG A 121 -6.03 5.01 -17.38
CA ARG A 121 -6.86 4.24 -16.44
C ARG A 121 -6.88 4.80 -15.02
N ASN A 122 -6.05 5.81 -14.71
CA ASN A 122 -6.08 6.47 -13.40
C ASN A 122 -7.48 7.04 -13.04
N PRO A 123 -8.20 7.70 -13.97
CA PRO A 123 -9.56 8.17 -13.67
C PRO A 123 -10.56 7.03 -13.45
N LEU A 124 -10.25 5.81 -13.91
CA LEU A 124 -11.13 4.65 -13.82
C LEU A 124 -11.00 3.93 -12.46
N GLN A 125 -10.05 4.31 -11.61
CA GLN A 125 -9.79 3.65 -10.33
C GLN A 125 -10.89 3.87 -9.28
N THR A 126 -11.70 4.91 -9.42
CA THR A 126 -12.71 5.28 -8.42
C THR A 126 -13.76 4.18 -8.22
N VAL A 127 -14.30 3.63 -9.30
CA VAL A 127 -15.35 2.60 -9.20
C VAL A 127 -14.79 1.30 -8.60
N PRO A 128 -13.66 0.73 -9.09
CA PRO A 128 -13.04 -0.44 -8.47
C PRO A 128 -12.69 -0.20 -7.00
N LEU A 129 -12.19 0.99 -6.63
CA LEU A 129 -11.90 1.32 -5.24
C LEU A 129 -13.15 1.29 -4.37
N VAL A 130 -14.19 2.04 -4.74
CA VAL A 130 -15.42 2.16 -3.95
C VAL A 130 -16.13 0.82 -3.84
N GLU A 131 -16.26 0.09 -4.94
CA GLU A 131 -16.90 -1.23 -4.92
C GLU A 131 -16.07 -2.24 -4.14
N THR A 132 -14.74 -2.19 -4.20
CA THR A 132 -13.88 -3.03 -3.36
C THR A 132 -14.10 -2.74 -1.89
N ILE A 133 -14.15 -1.46 -1.49
CA ILE A 133 -14.43 -1.07 -0.10
C ILE A 133 -15.78 -1.63 0.38
N GLN A 134 -16.81 -1.52 -0.46
CA GLN A 134 -18.16 -2.01 -0.17
C GLN A 134 -18.22 -3.54 -0.11
N ASN A 135 -17.71 -4.24 -1.13
CA ASN A 135 -17.76 -5.70 -1.24
C ASN A 135 -16.94 -6.38 -0.14
N ARG A 136 -15.84 -5.74 0.24
CA ARG A 136 -15.02 -6.15 1.38
C ARG A 136 -15.53 -5.54 2.68
N ASN A 137 -16.69 -4.88 2.74
CA ASN A 137 -17.23 -4.13 3.90
C ASN A 137 -16.15 -3.58 4.87
N TYR A 138 -15.15 -2.87 4.35
CA TYR A 138 -14.20 -2.19 5.23
C TYR A 138 -14.94 -1.07 5.96
N ASP A 139 -14.70 -0.96 7.27
CA ASP A 139 -15.31 0.04 8.14
C ASP A 139 -14.38 1.22 8.43
N ALA A 140 -13.08 1.07 8.15
CA ALA A 140 -12.10 2.15 8.03
C ALA A 140 -11.13 1.89 6.88
N VAL A 141 -10.70 2.95 6.20
CA VAL A 141 -9.75 2.90 5.10
C VAL A 141 -8.72 4.01 5.29
N LEU A 142 -7.45 3.63 5.36
CA LEU A 142 -6.29 4.50 5.55
C LEU A 142 -5.52 4.75 4.26
#